data_AF-A0A941LK33-F1
#
_entry.id   AF-A0A941LK33-F1
#
_cell.length_a   1.000
_cell.length_b   1.000
_cell.length_c   1.000
_cell.angle_alpha   90.00
_cell.angle_beta   90.00
_cell.angle_gamma   90.00
#
_symmetry.space_group_name_H-M   'P 1'
#
loop_
_entity.id
_entity.type
_entity.pdbx_description
1 polymer ?
#
loop_
_entity_poly.entity_id
_entity_poly.type
_entity_poly.pdbx_seq_one_letter_code
_entity_poly.pdbx_strand_id
1 'polypeptide(L)'
;MSFGALTLDRDRFDFTQAMANSWKQQTLLNIVKMRYGDTPIFVDVGQIVSSYQLVSSVQAGGTVYPSLDRVPSTSLNNFFNLGVQGQYTDRPTITYVPLTGSQFIQTLMTPIPPIRLFELVEAGWRVDLLFMAAVQTVNGLSNSRGGAQIRLEDPEFVQLVKSLRRIQESGTVGLRADVTKEKRGEGLVMFFAMKKVQPEIQKEQDIVKRLLGLNQDKSEFSVVYGSAPLRDDVIALHTRSGFQILYELATFVEVPEAHEREQRAYPHLPTPPDGHATLPPLIRIVSGDTKPTDTFSKVYYNDRWYWIENRDLASKALFSFLLVMLTLAESGQKAPSPFVTIQAN
;
A
#
# COMPACT_ATOMS: atom_id res chain seq x y z
N MET A 1 -41.52 7.91 1.19
CA MET A 1 -40.36 7.65 0.31
C MET A 1 -39.11 7.77 1.17
N SER A 2 -38.31 6.70 1.23
CA SER A 2 -37.18 6.57 2.14
C SER A 2 -36.01 7.45 1.70
N PHE A 3 -35.85 8.61 2.34
CA PHE A 3 -34.66 9.45 2.21
C PHE A 3 -33.43 8.85 2.94
N GLY A 4 -33.62 7.78 3.73
CA GLY A 4 -32.56 7.09 4.48
C GLY A 4 -31.72 6.11 3.64
N ALA A 5 -32.29 5.46 2.63
CA ALA A 5 -31.54 4.53 1.77
C ALA A 5 -30.59 5.25 0.81
N LEU A 6 -31.05 6.36 0.20
CA LEU A 6 -30.26 7.19 -0.71
C LEU A 6 -29.11 7.94 0.01
N THR A 7 -29.30 8.31 1.28
CA THR A 7 -28.24 8.90 2.10
C THR A 7 -27.23 7.85 2.53
N LEU A 8 -27.68 6.67 2.98
CA LEU A 8 -26.78 5.58 3.37
C LEU A 8 -25.87 5.10 2.22
N ASP A 9 -26.40 4.95 1.01
CA ASP A 9 -25.60 4.52 -0.15
C ASP A 9 -24.57 5.57 -0.57
N ARG A 10 -24.95 6.85 -0.53
CA ARG A 10 -24.04 7.98 -0.80
C ARG A 10 -22.98 8.11 0.29
N ASP A 11 -23.38 8.06 1.55
CA ASP A 11 -22.49 8.17 2.71
C ASP A 11 -21.50 7.00 2.75
N ARG A 12 -21.95 5.78 2.41
CA ARG A 12 -21.06 4.61 2.31
C ARG A 12 -20.04 4.76 1.18
N PHE A 13 -20.43 5.32 0.03
CA PHE A 13 -19.51 5.58 -1.08
C PHE A 13 -18.47 6.64 -0.72
N ASP A 14 -18.93 7.81 -0.23
CA ASP A 14 -18.07 8.92 0.19
C ASP A 14 -17.12 8.46 1.31
N PHE A 15 -17.61 7.63 2.22
CA PHE A 15 -16.83 7.00 3.29
C PHE A 15 -15.77 6.04 2.76
N THR A 16 -16.12 5.11 1.88
CA THR A 16 -15.17 4.14 1.31
C THR A 16 -14.07 4.85 0.53
N GLN A 17 -14.43 5.92 -0.19
CA GLN A 17 -13.47 6.76 -0.89
C GLN A 17 -12.55 7.53 0.06
N ALA A 18 -13.09 8.10 1.14
CA ALA A 18 -12.31 8.80 2.15
C ALA A 18 -11.32 7.86 2.85
N MET A 19 -11.75 6.65 3.22
CA MET A 19 -10.90 5.61 3.80
C MET A 19 -9.77 5.20 2.86
N ALA A 20 -10.09 4.89 1.60
CA ALA A 20 -9.10 4.53 0.60
C ALA A 20 -8.08 5.66 0.36
N ASN A 21 -8.54 6.92 0.35
CA ASN A 21 -7.64 8.07 0.19
C ASN A 21 -6.77 8.31 1.43
N SER A 22 -7.32 8.15 2.64
CA SER A 22 -6.54 8.23 3.88
C SER A 22 -5.42 7.20 3.90
N TRP A 23 -5.72 5.96 3.51
CA TRP A 23 -4.71 4.90 3.48
C TRP A 23 -3.62 5.13 2.42
N LYS A 24 -3.97 5.65 1.24
CA LYS A 24 -2.99 6.11 0.23
C LYS A 24 -2.12 7.24 0.76
N GLN A 25 -2.72 8.23 1.43
CA GLN A 25 -1.98 9.38 1.97
C GLN A 25 -1.05 8.95 3.10
N GLN A 26 -1.50 8.09 4.00
CA GLN A 26 -0.67 7.56 5.08
C GLN A 26 0.50 6.73 4.56
N THR A 27 0.25 5.85 3.59
CA THR A 27 1.32 5.05 2.96
C THR A 27 2.33 5.94 2.26
N LEU A 28 1.87 6.93 1.49
CA LEU A 28 2.75 7.91 0.83
C LEU A 28 3.54 8.74 1.85
N LEU A 29 2.91 9.18 2.93
CA LEU A 29 3.57 9.93 4.01
C LEU A 29 4.66 9.09 4.66
N ASN A 30 4.41 7.80 4.91
CA ASN A 30 5.41 6.89 5.47
C ASN A 30 6.61 6.70 4.53
N ILE A 31 6.38 6.59 3.22
CA ILE A 31 7.47 6.53 2.22
C ILE A 31 8.31 7.82 2.28
N VAL A 32 7.66 8.99 2.31
CA VAL A 32 8.36 10.28 2.39
C VAL A 32 9.12 10.41 3.71
N LYS A 33 8.52 10.06 4.85
CA LYS A 33 9.19 10.04 6.16
C LYS A 33 10.45 9.18 6.17
N MET A 34 10.37 7.98 5.59
CA MET A 34 11.52 7.07 5.49
C MET A 34 12.65 7.66 4.65
N ARG A 35 12.35 8.51 3.65
CA ARG A 35 13.38 9.27 2.90
C ARG A 35 14.12 10.27 3.79
N TYR A 36 13.45 10.86 4.77
CA TYR A 36 14.03 11.79 5.76
C TYR A 36 14.56 11.08 7.02
N GLY A 37 14.59 9.74 7.04
CA GLY A 37 15.04 8.98 8.21
C GLY A 37 14.08 8.99 9.40
N ASP A 38 12.83 9.43 9.19
CA ASP A 38 11.78 9.43 10.20
C ASP A 38 11.10 8.04 10.29
N THR A 39 10.48 7.76 11.43
CA THR A 39 9.88 6.46 11.72
C THR A 39 8.50 6.36 11.05
N PRO A 40 8.22 5.30 10.25
CA PRO A 40 6.91 5.11 9.66
C PRO A 40 5.88 4.73 10.75
N ILE A 41 4.68 5.29 10.66
CA ILE A 41 3.59 5.02 11.60
C ILE A 41 2.34 4.63 10.80
N PHE A 42 1.80 3.44 11.07
CA PHE A 42 0.51 3.02 10.57
C PHE A 42 -0.54 3.13 11.68
N VAL A 43 -1.73 3.56 11.30
CA VAL A 43 -2.87 3.76 12.20
C VAL A 43 -4.01 3.03 11.54
N ASP A 44 -4.53 2.02 12.20
CA ASP A 44 -5.69 1.30 11.72
C ASP A 44 -6.96 1.99 12.24
N VAL A 45 -7.99 1.98 11.41
CA VAL A 45 -9.30 2.52 11.79
C VAL A 45 -10.10 1.36 12.37
N GLY A 46 -9.89 1.08 13.66
CA GLY A 46 -10.37 -0.13 14.30
C GLY A 46 -11.90 -0.25 14.29
N GLN A 47 -12.63 0.77 14.76
CA GLN A 47 -14.10 0.78 14.77
C GLN A 47 -14.64 2.21 14.70
N ILE A 48 -15.76 2.38 13.98
CA ILE A 48 -16.53 3.61 13.96
C ILE A 48 -17.90 3.30 14.54
N VAL A 49 -18.22 3.91 15.68
CA VAL A 49 -19.57 3.86 16.25
C VAL A 49 -20.27 5.13 15.80
N SER A 50 -21.25 5.00 14.89
CA SER A 50 -22.14 6.11 14.55
C SER A 50 -23.27 6.16 15.60
N SER A 51 -23.30 7.21 16.42
CA SER A 51 -24.40 7.47 17.34
C SER A 51 -25.34 8.49 16.71
N TYR A 52 -26.50 8.04 16.24
CA TYR A 52 -27.56 8.94 15.80
C TYR A 52 -28.25 9.56 17.03
N GLN A 53 -28.02 10.84 17.30
CA GLN A 53 -28.81 11.60 18.27
C GLN A 53 -29.71 12.59 17.54
N LEU A 54 -30.99 12.27 17.45
CA LEU A 54 -32.00 13.23 16.99
C LEU A 54 -32.40 14.12 18.18
N VAL A 55 -31.73 15.26 18.35
CA VAL A 55 -32.18 16.29 19.30
C VAL A 55 -33.27 17.12 18.61
N SER A 56 -34.52 16.72 18.80
CA SER A 56 -35.68 17.54 18.43
C SER A 56 -35.99 18.49 19.59
N SER A 57 -35.42 19.70 19.58
CA SER A 57 -35.89 20.78 20.45
C SER A 57 -36.95 21.60 19.72
N VAL A 58 -38.22 21.28 19.95
CA VAL A 58 -39.32 22.18 19.57
C VAL A 58 -39.37 23.28 20.61
N GLN A 59 -38.66 24.38 20.35
CA GLN A 59 -38.96 25.60 21.05
C GLN A 59 -40.13 26.25 20.38
N ALA A 60 -40.95 26.75 21.26
CA ALA A 60 -41.95 27.67 20.89
C ALA A 60 -41.40 29.06 21.40
N GLY A 61 -40.94 30.03 20.54
CA GLY A 61 -40.75 31.53 20.55
C GLY A 61 -41.56 32.59 19.64
N GLY A 62 -42.56 33.41 20.05
CA GLY A 62 -43.61 34.06 19.21
C GLY A 62 -44.67 34.90 19.99
N THR A 63 -44.59 36.22 19.87
CA THR A 63 -45.28 37.22 20.72
C THR A 63 -46.40 37.93 19.96
N VAL A 64 -47.62 37.93 20.52
CA VAL A 64 -48.78 38.66 19.96
C VAL A 64 -49.20 39.76 20.93
N TYR A 65 -49.24 41.00 20.46
CA TYR A 65 -49.74 42.14 21.24
C TYR A 65 -51.21 42.39 20.87
N PRO A 66 -52.18 42.27 21.80
CA PRO A 66 -53.50 42.84 21.58
C PRO A 66 -53.40 44.34 21.88
N SER A 67 -53.65 45.17 20.86
CA SER A 67 -53.94 46.58 21.06
C SER A 67 -55.27 46.72 21.79
N LEU A 68 -55.25 47.15 23.04
CA LEU A 68 -56.42 47.68 23.74
C LEU A 68 -56.01 48.87 24.60
N ASP A 69 -56.87 49.87 24.55
CA ASP A 69 -56.73 51.21 25.10
C ASP A 69 -56.38 51.25 26.60
N ARG A 70 -55.57 52.28 26.92
CA ARG A 70 -55.29 52.91 28.21
C ARG A 70 -56.14 52.46 29.42
N VAL A 71 -55.53 51.81 30.42
CA VAL A 71 -55.74 52.06 31.88
C VAL A 71 -54.51 51.54 32.67
N PRO A 72 -53.99 52.27 33.69
CA PRO A 72 -52.87 51.81 34.50
C PRO A 72 -53.35 51.02 35.72
N SER A 73 -52.94 49.76 35.88
CA SER A 73 -52.62 49.13 37.17
C SER A 73 -52.50 47.61 37.05
N THR A 74 -51.60 47.07 37.87
CA THR A 74 -51.54 45.67 38.35
C THR A 74 -51.21 44.58 37.34
N SER A 75 -49.97 44.09 37.48
CA SER A 75 -49.50 42.71 37.38
C SER A 75 -50.45 41.68 36.77
N LEU A 76 -49.97 40.94 35.77
CA LEU A 76 -49.80 39.48 35.84
C LEU A 76 -49.16 38.94 34.54
N ASN A 77 -48.37 37.89 34.73
CA ASN A 77 -47.61 37.14 33.74
C ASN A 77 -48.43 36.67 32.52
N ASN A 78 -47.83 36.72 31.33
CA ASN A 78 -47.77 35.56 30.42
C ASN A 78 -46.88 35.85 29.20
N PHE A 79 -45.66 35.31 29.18
CA PHE A 79 -44.83 35.24 27.98
C PHE A 79 -45.02 33.87 27.34
N PHE A 80 -45.76 33.83 26.23
CA PHE A 80 -45.78 32.68 25.33
C PHE A 80 -44.83 32.98 24.19
N ASN A 81 -44.04 31.99 23.83
CA ASN A 81 -43.07 32.08 22.77
C ASN A 81 -43.51 30.87 21.81
N LEU A 82 -43.60 30.95 20.43
CA LEU A 82 -43.51 29.91 19.33
C LEU A 82 -42.38 29.93 18.17
N GLY A 83 -41.35 29.03 18.05
CA GLY A 83 -40.05 29.29 17.35
C GLY A 83 -39.09 28.08 17.18
N VAL A 84 -39.01 27.52 15.96
CA VAL A 84 -38.31 26.27 15.61
C VAL A 84 -36.83 26.49 15.31
N GLN A 85 -35.93 25.86 16.08
CA GLN A 85 -34.51 25.70 15.75
C GLN A 85 -34.19 24.22 15.53
N GLY A 86 -33.96 23.82 14.28
CA GLY A 86 -33.44 22.48 13.95
C GLY A 86 -31.92 22.50 13.93
N GLN A 87 -31.26 21.82 14.87
CA GLN A 87 -29.83 21.52 14.79
C GLN A 87 -29.64 20.03 14.47
N TYR A 88 -29.15 19.75 13.26
CA TYR A 88 -28.65 18.43 12.89
C TYR A 88 -27.16 18.37 13.22
N THR A 89 -26.78 17.59 14.23
CA THR A 89 -25.39 17.38 14.62
C THR A 89 -25.05 15.91 14.47
N ASP A 90 -24.25 15.58 13.46
CA ASP A 90 -23.61 14.27 13.31
C ASP A 90 -22.16 14.38 13.83
N ARG A 91 -21.80 13.55 14.80
CA ARG A 91 -20.43 13.46 15.33
C ARG A 91 -20.00 11.99 15.33
N PRO A 92 -19.50 11.47 14.20
CA PRO A 92 -18.92 10.14 14.19
C PRO A 92 -17.72 10.09 15.14
N THR A 93 -17.73 9.19 16.11
CA THR A 93 -16.56 8.91 16.94
C THR A 93 -15.71 7.89 16.21
N ILE A 94 -14.61 8.35 15.60
CA ILE A 94 -13.64 7.48 14.93
C ILE A 94 -12.62 7.02 15.98
N THR A 95 -12.62 5.72 16.30
CA THR A 95 -11.60 5.15 17.18
C THR A 95 -10.42 4.72 16.34
N TYR A 96 -9.35 5.52 16.39
CA TYR A 96 -8.07 5.15 15.79
C TYR A 96 -7.33 4.19 16.72
N VAL A 97 -7.03 2.99 16.25
CA VAL A 97 -6.17 2.06 16.97
C VAL A 97 -4.80 2.16 16.30
N PRO A 98 -3.82 2.81 16.92
CA PRO A 98 -2.49 2.85 16.35
C PRO A 98 -1.99 1.40 16.22
N LEU A 99 -1.44 1.04 15.05
CA LEU A 99 -0.70 -0.20 14.91
C LEU A 99 0.66 0.02 15.60
N THR A 100 0.67 -0.01 16.94
CA THR A 100 1.88 0.13 17.75
C THR A 100 2.15 -1.18 18.51
N GLY A 101 3.41 -1.60 18.54
CA GLY A 101 3.84 -2.81 19.24
C GLY A 101 4.08 -4.03 18.33
N SER A 102 3.71 -5.23 18.80
CA SER A 102 4.08 -6.51 18.18
C SER A 102 3.43 -6.78 16.82
N GLN A 103 2.21 -6.28 16.57
CA GLN A 103 1.50 -6.45 15.30
C GLN A 103 2.17 -5.70 14.14
N PHE A 104 2.60 -4.45 14.39
CA PHE A 104 3.39 -3.67 13.43
C PHE A 104 4.70 -4.38 13.05
N ILE A 105 5.40 -4.90 14.07
CA ILE A 105 6.67 -5.61 13.86
C ILE A 105 6.42 -6.91 13.08
N GLN A 106 5.40 -7.70 13.41
CA GLN A 106 5.12 -8.95 12.71
C GLN A 106 4.70 -8.72 11.25
N THR A 107 3.84 -7.74 10.96
CA THR A 107 3.33 -7.53 9.60
C THR A 107 4.34 -6.86 8.68
N LEU A 108 5.10 -5.86 9.16
CA LEU A 108 6.02 -5.10 8.31
C LEU A 108 7.44 -5.65 8.28
N MET A 109 7.87 -6.40 9.31
CA MET A 109 9.23 -6.95 9.36
C MET A 109 9.32 -8.38 8.84
N THR A 110 8.20 -9.10 8.71
CA THR A 110 8.21 -10.46 8.15
C THR A 110 8.37 -10.40 6.63
N PRO A 111 9.37 -11.07 6.05
CA PRO A 111 9.53 -11.20 4.61
C PRO A 111 8.33 -11.88 3.94
N ILE A 112 7.98 -11.45 2.74
CA ILE A 112 6.86 -12.03 1.98
C ILE A 112 7.22 -13.47 1.57
N PRO A 113 6.46 -14.52 1.93
CA PRO A 113 6.79 -15.88 1.50
C PRO A 113 6.82 -15.97 -0.05
N PRO A 114 7.83 -16.63 -0.66
CA PRO A 114 7.94 -16.76 -2.12
C PRO A 114 6.64 -17.24 -2.79
N ILE A 115 5.93 -18.18 -2.17
CA ILE A 115 4.64 -18.68 -2.66
C ILE A 115 3.62 -17.57 -2.93
N ARG A 116 3.53 -16.56 -2.05
CA ARG A 116 2.60 -15.41 -2.22
C ARG A 116 3.00 -14.54 -3.40
N LEU A 117 4.30 -14.35 -3.62
CA LEU A 117 4.80 -13.60 -4.79
C LEU A 117 4.39 -14.29 -6.09
N PHE A 118 4.53 -15.61 -6.14
CA PHE A 118 4.24 -16.42 -7.31
C PHE A 118 2.73 -16.61 -7.56
N GLU A 119 1.90 -16.66 -6.52
CA GLU A 119 0.43 -16.57 -6.64
C GLU A 119 0.01 -15.30 -7.41
N LEU A 120 0.71 -14.18 -7.21
CA LEU A 120 0.43 -12.93 -7.92
C LEU A 120 0.89 -12.98 -9.37
N VAL A 121 2.03 -13.61 -9.64
CA VAL A 121 2.50 -13.88 -11.01
C VAL A 121 1.44 -14.66 -11.78
N GLU A 122 0.84 -15.69 -11.17
CA GLU A 122 -0.27 -16.46 -11.77
C GLU A 122 -1.55 -15.63 -11.94
N ALA A 123 -1.84 -14.74 -10.99
CA ALA A 123 -2.95 -13.79 -11.09
C ALA A 123 -2.75 -12.70 -12.17
N GLY A 124 -1.65 -12.74 -12.92
CA GLY A 124 -1.37 -11.86 -14.04
C GLY A 124 -0.58 -10.60 -13.69
N TRP A 125 -0.07 -10.49 -12.46
CA TRP A 125 0.83 -9.39 -12.09
C TRP A 125 2.16 -9.54 -12.81
N ARG A 126 2.74 -8.40 -13.24
CA ARG A 126 4.00 -8.43 -13.99
C ARG A 126 5.15 -8.88 -13.09
N VAL A 127 5.88 -9.90 -13.55
CA VAL A 127 7.02 -10.47 -12.80
C VAL A 127 8.12 -9.45 -12.56
N ASP A 128 8.33 -8.51 -13.48
CA ASP A 128 9.34 -7.46 -13.33
C ASP A 128 9.04 -6.53 -12.16
N LEU A 129 7.80 -6.03 -12.04
CA LEU A 129 7.38 -5.20 -10.91
C LEU A 129 7.51 -5.96 -9.58
N LEU A 130 7.09 -7.22 -9.54
CA LEU A 130 7.17 -8.06 -8.35
C LEU A 130 8.62 -8.30 -7.91
N PHE A 131 9.50 -8.63 -8.84
CA PHE A 131 10.90 -8.88 -8.53
C PHE A 131 11.63 -7.58 -8.13
N MET A 132 11.40 -6.49 -8.86
CA MET A 132 12.02 -5.22 -8.52
C MET A 132 11.60 -4.73 -7.12
N ALA A 133 10.35 -4.89 -6.72
CA ALA A 133 9.85 -4.39 -5.44
C ALA A 133 10.06 -5.38 -4.29
N ALA A 134 9.69 -6.65 -4.47
CA ALA A 134 9.59 -7.61 -3.37
C ALA A 134 10.74 -8.62 -3.29
N VAL A 135 11.68 -8.64 -4.25
CA VAL A 135 12.82 -9.57 -4.21
C VAL A 135 14.11 -8.82 -3.90
N GLN A 136 14.83 -9.28 -2.88
CA GLN A 136 16.11 -8.72 -2.46
C GLN A 136 17.30 -9.46 -3.09
N THR A 137 17.27 -10.79 -3.08
CA THR A 137 18.28 -11.62 -3.76
C THR A 137 17.66 -12.87 -4.37
N VAL A 138 18.18 -13.33 -5.50
CA VAL A 138 17.85 -14.64 -6.11
C VAL A 138 19.14 -15.38 -6.44
N ASN A 139 19.35 -16.55 -5.84
CA ASN A 139 20.56 -17.36 -6.05
C ASN A 139 21.88 -16.55 -5.98
N GLY A 140 21.96 -15.57 -5.06
CA GLY A 140 23.12 -14.68 -4.92
C GLY A 140 23.09 -13.39 -5.75
N LEU A 141 22.26 -13.32 -6.81
CA LEU A 141 22.04 -12.09 -7.58
C LEU A 141 21.25 -11.10 -6.75
N SER A 142 21.83 -9.92 -6.50
CA SER A 142 21.25 -8.91 -5.62
C SER A 142 20.52 -7.83 -6.40
N ASN A 143 19.36 -7.46 -5.88
CA ASN A 143 18.62 -6.29 -6.33
C ASN A 143 19.19 -5.01 -5.69
N SER A 144 18.73 -3.86 -6.17
CA SER A 144 19.05 -2.55 -5.59
C SER A 144 18.69 -2.49 -4.10
N ARG A 145 19.39 -1.65 -3.37
CA ARG A 145 19.07 -1.34 -1.98
C ARG A 145 19.16 0.16 -1.75
N GLY A 146 18.05 0.69 -1.28
CA GLY A 146 17.87 2.06 -0.86
C GLY A 146 18.41 2.45 0.52
N GLY A 147 18.43 3.76 0.78
CA GLY A 147 18.65 4.42 2.07
C GLY A 147 20.06 4.30 2.67
N ALA A 148 20.19 3.91 3.94
CA ALA A 148 21.47 4.01 4.65
C ALA A 148 22.59 3.11 4.07
N GLN A 149 22.22 2.01 3.42
CA GLN A 149 23.14 1.10 2.74
C GLN A 149 22.82 1.08 1.25
N ILE A 150 23.18 2.16 0.56
CA ILE A 150 22.97 2.28 -0.89
C ILE A 150 23.76 1.20 -1.63
N ARG A 151 23.07 0.42 -2.45
CA ARG A 151 23.67 -0.55 -3.36
C ARG A 151 22.88 -0.56 -4.67
N LEU A 152 23.61 -0.52 -5.79
CA LEU A 152 23.02 -0.73 -7.12
C LEU A 152 22.72 -2.20 -7.35
N GLU A 153 21.71 -2.48 -8.18
CA GLU A 153 21.39 -3.83 -8.62
C GLU A 153 22.54 -4.46 -9.43
N ASP A 154 22.71 -5.78 -9.29
CA ASP A 154 23.70 -6.50 -10.08
C ASP A 154 23.23 -6.54 -11.55
N PRO A 155 24.10 -6.34 -12.56
CA PRO A 155 23.69 -6.33 -13.97
C PRO A 155 23.02 -7.64 -14.42
N GLU A 156 23.47 -8.75 -13.84
CA GLU A 156 22.88 -10.09 -14.03
C GLU A 156 21.45 -10.17 -13.49
N PHE A 157 21.14 -9.46 -12.40
CA PHE A 157 19.78 -9.35 -11.88
C PHE A 157 18.87 -8.60 -12.86
N VAL A 158 19.36 -7.52 -13.48
CA VAL A 158 18.61 -6.77 -14.51
C VAL A 158 18.30 -7.67 -15.71
N GLN A 159 19.27 -8.46 -16.15
CA GLN A 159 19.08 -9.41 -17.24
C GLN A 159 18.07 -10.49 -16.86
N LEU A 160 18.17 -11.06 -15.65
CA LEU A 160 17.24 -12.05 -15.12
C LEU A 160 15.79 -11.54 -15.16
N VAL A 161 15.54 -10.33 -14.64
CA VAL A 161 14.20 -9.73 -14.60
C VAL A 161 13.63 -9.54 -16.00
N LYS A 162 14.45 -9.06 -16.95
CA LYS A 162 14.04 -8.88 -18.36
C LYS A 162 13.71 -10.21 -19.03
N SER A 163 14.53 -11.24 -18.82
CA SER A 163 14.28 -12.59 -19.35
C SER A 163 13.02 -13.20 -18.73
N LEU A 164 12.85 -13.14 -17.41
CA LEU A 164 11.63 -13.59 -16.72
C LEU A 164 10.38 -12.92 -17.27
N ARG A 165 10.44 -11.61 -17.55
CA ARG A 165 9.32 -10.87 -18.15
C ARG A 165 8.95 -11.40 -19.53
N ARG A 166 9.93 -11.64 -20.40
CA ARG A 166 9.70 -12.22 -21.74
C ARG A 166 9.11 -13.62 -21.67
N ILE A 167 9.61 -14.46 -20.77
CA ILE A 167 9.07 -15.81 -20.60
C ILE A 167 7.64 -15.74 -20.03
N GLN A 168 7.36 -14.84 -19.09
CA GLN A 168 5.99 -14.62 -18.58
C GLN A 168 5.02 -14.20 -19.70
N GLU A 169 5.42 -13.24 -20.54
CA GLU A 169 4.60 -12.77 -21.67
C GLU A 169 4.29 -13.88 -22.68
N SER A 170 5.16 -14.88 -22.79
CA SER A 170 4.94 -16.05 -23.66
C SER A 170 3.99 -17.09 -23.07
N GLY A 171 3.66 -17.01 -21.77
CA GLY A 171 2.82 -18.01 -21.08
C GLY A 171 3.48 -19.39 -20.93
N THR A 172 4.80 -19.50 -21.08
CA THR A 172 5.53 -20.79 -21.04
C THR A 172 6.12 -21.13 -19.66
N VAL A 173 5.86 -20.30 -18.65
CA VAL A 173 6.14 -20.61 -17.24
C VAL A 173 4.84 -21.00 -16.56
N GLY A 174 4.87 -22.09 -15.80
CA GLY A 174 3.82 -22.41 -14.85
C GLY A 174 4.39 -22.61 -13.45
N LEU A 175 3.54 -22.43 -12.45
CA LEU A 175 3.87 -22.70 -11.07
C LEU A 175 2.94 -23.81 -10.57
N ARG A 176 3.45 -24.63 -9.65
CA ARG A 176 2.67 -25.68 -9.01
C ARG A 176 3.02 -25.72 -7.54
N ALA A 177 1.99 -25.67 -6.69
CA ALA A 177 2.15 -26.02 -5.29
C ALA A 177 2.26 -27.56 -5.17
N ASP A 178 3.35 -28.03 -4.57
CA ASP A 178 3.57 -29.43 -4.26
C ASP A 178 3.35 -29.67 -2.75
N VAL A 179 2.13 -30.08 -2.42
CA VAL A 179 1.68 -30.33 -1.03
C VAL A 179 2.56 -31.38 -0.32
N THR A 180 3.17 -32.30 -1.07
CA THR A 180 4.09 -33.31 -0.53
C THR A 180 5.42 -32.72 -0.07
N LYS A 181 5.90 -31.67 -0.73
CA LYS A 181 7.15 -30.96 -0.39
C LYS A 181 6.92 -29.75 0.52
N GLU A 182 5.67 -29.34 0.75
CA GLU A 182 5.31 -28.24 1.63
C GLU A 182 5.82 -28.43 3.07
N LYS A 183 5.81 -29.67 3.57
CA LYS A 183 6.39 -30.03 4.89
C LYS A 183 7.91 -29.79 5.00
N ARG A 184 8.62 -29.61 3.89
CA ARG A 184 10.06 -29.32 3.82
C ARG A 184 10.37 -27.87 3.46
N GLY A 185 9.37 -26.99 3.31
CA GLY A 185 9.58 -25.62 2.85
C GLY A 185 9.89 -25.49 1.35
N GLU A 186 9.75 -26.58 0.58
CA GLU A 186 9.96 -26.68 -0.88
C GLU A 186 8.60 -26.82 -1.62
N GLY A 187 7.53 -26.29 -1.03
CA GLY A 187 6.16 -26.47 -1.52
C GLY A 187 5.85 -25.76 -2.83
N LEU A 188 6.74 -24.90 -3.34
CA LEU A 188 6.56 -24.21 -4.62
C LEU A 188 7.51 -24.79 -5.66
N VAL A 189 6.97 -25.28 -6.77
CA VAL A 189 7.75 -25.76 -7.92
C VAL A 189 7.45 -24.88 -9.12
N MET A 190 8.48 -24.23 -9.65
CA MET A 190 8.42 -23.55 -10.94
C MET A 190 8.78 -24.55 -12.04
N PHE A 191 8.01 -24.55 -13.13
CA PHE A 191 8.33 -25.34 -14.30
C PHE A 191 8.32 -24.52 -15.58
N PHE A 192 9.25 -24.85 -16.46
CA PHE A 192 9.30 -24.32 -17.82
C PHE A 192 8.66 -25.32 -18.78
N ALA A 193 7.77 -24.84 -19.65
CA ALA A 193 7.12 -25.69 -20.63
C ALA A 193 8.17 -26.30 -21.57
N MET A 194 8.16 -27.63 -21.71
CA MET A 194 9.10 -28.38 -22.56
C MET A 194 8.60 -28.56 -24.01
N LYS A 195 7.31 -28.34 -24.29
CA LYS A 195 6.68 -28.65 -25.58
C LYS A 195 6.25 -27.37 -26.30
N LYS A 196 6.74 -27.19 -27.54
CA LYS A 196 6.40 -26.09 -28.46
C LYS A 196 6.77 -24.68 -27.98
N VAL A 197 7.99 -24.51 -27.43
CA VAL A 197 8.53 -23.18 -27.11
C VAL A 197 9.19 -22.58 -28.35
N GLN A 198 8.97 -21.29 -28.60
CA GLN A 198 9.65 -20.58 -29.68
C GLN A 198 11.16 -20.52 -29.40
N PRO A 199 12.05 -20.61 -30.43
CA PRO A 199 13.50 -20.59 -30.22
C PRO A 199 14.02 -19.38 -29.43
N GLU A 200 13.34 -18.23 -29.53
CA GLU A 200 13.68 -17.03 -28.76
C GLU A 200 13.42 -17.21 -27.26
N ILE A 201 12.27 -17.78 -26.89
CA ILE A 201 11.91 -18.04 -25.50
C ILE A 201 12.77 -19.15 -24.89
N GLN A 202 13.18 -20.14 -25.68
CA GLN A 202 14.15 -21.16 -25.22
C GLN A 202 15.48 -20.50 -24.80
N LYS A 203 15.99 -19.55 -25.60
CA LYS A 203 17.21 -18.79 -25.23
C LYS A 203 17.02 -18.02 -23.93
N GLU A 204 15.85 -17.41 -23.72
CA GLU A 204 15.55 -16.71 -22.46
C GLU A 204 15.52 -17.68 -21.26
N GLN A 205 14.94 -18.88 -21.43
CA GLN A 205 14.98 -19.92 -20.40
C GLN A 205 16.42 -20.35 -20.09
N ASP A 206 17.24 -20.54 -21.12
CA ASP A 206 18.65 -20.93 -20.95
C ASP A 206 19.47 -19.82 -20.25
N ILE A 207 19.17 -18.55 -20.55
CA ILE A 207 19.72 -17.39 -19.83
C ILE A 207 19.33 -17.45 -18.36
N VAL A 208 18.05 -17.62 -18.04
CA VAL A 208 17.57 -17.71 -16.64
C VAL A 208 18.25 -18.87 -15.91
N LYS A 209 18.30 -20.06 -16.52
CA LYS A 209 18.97 -21.22 -15.92
C LYS A 209 20.45 -20.96 -15.66
N ARG A 210 21.15 -20.33 -16.61
CA ARG A 210 22.57 -19.98 -16.47
C ARG A 210 22.81 -18.96 -15.35
N LEU A 211 22.04 -17.86 -15.34
CA LEU A 211 22.17 -16.79 -14.35
C LEU A 211 21.89 -17.29 -12.94
N LEU A 212 20.95 -18.22 -12.79
CA LEU A 212 20.60 -18.81 -11.49
C LEU A 212 21.47 -20.03 -11.12
N GLY A 213 22.41 -20.45 -11.97
CA GLY A 213 23.23 -21.65 -11.70
C GLY A 213 22.42 -22.96 -11.65
N LEU A 214 21.32 -23.03 -12.40
CA LEU A 214 20.43 -24.17 -12.45
C LEU A 214 20.86 -25.20 -13.50
N ASN A 215 20.47 -26.46 -13.28
CA ASN A 215 20.69 -27.53 -14.23
C ASN A 215 19.93 -27.29 -15.55
N GLN A 216 20.63 -27.29 -16.69
CA GLN A 216 20.04 -26.97 -17.99
C GLN A 216 19.06 -28.05 -18.48
N ASP A 217 19.26 -29.30 -18.07
CA ASP A 217 18.45 -30.45 -18.51
C ASP A 217 17.16 -30.60 -17.71
N LYS A 218 17.10 -30.01 -16.51
CA LYS A 218 15.90 -30.01 -15.67
C LYS A 218 14.94 -28.92 -16.13
N SER A 219 13.65 -29.18 -15.96
CA SER A 219 12.58 -28.20 -16.24
C SER A 219 11.65 -27.97 -15.06
N GLU A 220 11.92 -28.60 -13.92
CA GLU A 220 11.25 -28.38 -12.65
C GLU A 220 12.29 -27.93 -11.63
N PHE A 221 11.99 -26.81 -10.96
CA PHE A 221 12.87 -26.20 -9.97
C PHE A 221 12.06 -25.87 -8.72
N SER A 222 12.56 -26.29 -7.56
CA SER A 222 11.90 -26.00 -6.29
C SER A 222 12.30 -24.59 -5.84
N VAL A 223 11.33 -23.76 -5.48
CA VAL A 223 11.55 -22.41 -4.98
C VAL A 223 11.49 -22.45 -3.46
N VAL A 224 12.56 -21.96 -2.82
CA VAL A 224 12.68 -21.90 -1.36
C VAL A 224 12.98 -20.49 -0.92
N TYR A 225 12.60 -20.16 0.32
CA TYR A 225 13.06 -18.92 0.93
C TYR A 225 14.52 -19.07 1.38
N GLY A 226 15.41 -18.22 0.87
CA GLY A 226 16.84 -18.27 1.20
C GLY A 226 17.69 -17.32 0.36
N SER A 227 18.91 -17.03 0.82
CA SER A 227 19.84 -16.11 0.16
C SER A 227 20.77 -16.77 -0.87
N ALA A 228 21.05 -18.07 -0.71
CA ALA A 228 22.01 -18.80 -1.53
C ALA A 228 21.45 -20.16 -1.98
N PRO A 229 21.79 -20.61 -3.19
CA PRO A 229 21.34 -21.91 -3.68
C PRO A 229 22.03 -23.03 -2.90
N LEU A 230 21.25 -24.00 -2.44
CA LEU A 230 21.77 -25.22 -1.80
C LEU A 230 22.08 -26.31 -2.85
N ARG A 231 21.41 -26.27 -4.01
CA ARG A 231 21.42 -27.31 -5.05
C ARG A 231 21.15 -26.72 -6.44
N ASP A 232 21.48 -27.47 -7.47
CA ASP A 232 21.27 -27.12 -8.90
C ASP A 232 19.81 -27.25 -9.38
N ASP A 233 18.92 -27.73 -8.52
CA ASP A 233 17.47 -27.86 -8.74
C ASP A 233 16.63 -26.92 -7.87
N VAL A 234 17.28 -25.96 -7.19
CA VAL A 234 16.63 -25.07 -6.22
C VAL A 234 16.88 -23.60 -6.55
N ILE A 235 15.80 -22.83 -6.55
CA ILE A 235 15.81 -21.37 -6.61
C ILE A 235 15.64 -20.85 -5.18
N ALA A 236 16.71 -20.34 -4.60
CA ALA A 236 16.72 -19.63 -3.34
C ALA A 236 16.31 -18.16 -3.58
N LEU A 237 15.14 -17.80 -3.08
CA LEU A 237 14.57 -16.47 -3.18
C LEU A 237 14.54 -15.80 -1.81
N HIS A 238 15.26 -14.69 -1.65
CA HIS A 238 15.14 -13.84 -0.48
C HIS A 238 14.24 -12.65 -0.83
N THR A 239 13.05 -12.64 -0.26
CA THR A 239 12.06 -11.58 -0.44
C THR A 239 12.25 -10.46 0.58
N ARG A 240 11.74 -9.27 0.24
CA ARG A 240 11.66 -8.11 1.11
C ARG A 240 10.43 -8.21 2.02
N SER A 241 10.52 -7.64 3.21
CA SER A 241 9.37 -7.35 4.06
C SER A 241 8.66 -6.07 3.60
N GLY A 242 7.44 -5.83 4.10
CA GLY A 242 6.71 -4.58 3.83
C GLY A 242 7.52 -3.32 4.18
N PHE A 243 8.24 -3.35 5.30
CA PHE A 243 9.16 -2.29 5.72
C PHE A 243 10.28 -2.06 4.71
N GLN A 244 10.93 -3.14 4.24
CA GLN A 244 12.02 -3.05 3.27
C GLN A 244 11.52 -2.53 1.91
N ILE A 245 10.31 -2.90 1.48
CA ILE A 245 9.70 -2.35 0.26
C ILE A 245 9.47 -0.85 0.41
N LEU A 246 8.89 -0.39 1.53
CA LEU A 246 8.69 1.05 1.78
C LEU A 246 10.01 1.84 1.73
N TYR A 247 11.08 1.25 2.30
CA TYR A 247 12.41 1.86 2.29
C TYR A 247 13.00 1.94 0.87
N GLU A 248 12.80 0.89 0.07
CA GLU A 248 13.20 0.90 -1.33
C GLU A 248 12.45 1.99 -2.11
N LEU A 249 11.13 2.09 -1.94
CA LEU A 249 10.32 3.12 -2.59
C LEU A 249 10.70 4.54 -2.15
N ALA A 250 11.11 4.73 -0.90
CA ALA A 250 11.59 6.01 -0.39
C ALA A 250 12.82 6.52 -1.15
N THR A 251 13.58 5.62 -1.78
CA THR A 251 14.76 5.96 -2.57
C THR A 251 14.41 6.69 -3.87
N PHE A 252 13.18 6.53 -4.35
CA PHE A 252 12.67 7.18 -5.55
C PHE A 252 11.78 8.42 -5.27
N VAL A 253 11.83 8.92 -4.03
CA VAL A 253 11.24 10.21 -3.68
C VAL A 253 12.17 11.33 -4.12
N GLU A 254 11.68 12.19 -5.01
CA GLU A 254 12.40 13.38 -5.47
C GLU A 254 12.49 14.40 -4.31
N VAL A 255 13.68 14.56 -3.75
CA VAL A 255 13.98 15.56 -2.73
C VAL A 255 14.86 16.67 -3.31
N PRO A 256 14.75 17.92 -2.83
CA PRO A 256 15.66 18.99 -3.22
C PRO A 256 17.12 18.61 -2.92
N GLU A 257 18.04 18.94 -3.83
CA GLU A 257 19.48 18.71 -3.63
C GLU A 257 20.02 19.38 -2.35
N ALA A 258 19.42 20.50 -1.94
CA ALA A 258 19.75 21.16 -0.68
C ALA A 258 19.51 20.24 0.53
N HIS A 259 18.42 19.46 0.53
CA HIS A 259 18.11 18.55 1.62
C HIS A 259 19.09 17.37 1.71
N GLU A 260 19.61 16.91 0.57
CA GLU A 260 20.66 15.87 0.57
C GLU A 260 22.01 16.44 1.04
N ARG A 261 22.36 17.65 0.57
CA ARG A 261 23.60 18.35 0.97
C ARG A 261 23.64 18.68 2.45
N GLU A 262 22.50 19.06 3.02
CA GLU A 262 22.29 19.31 4.45
C GLU A 262 22.12 18.02 5.27
N GLN A 263 22.19 16.84 4.64
CA GLN A 263 21.98 15.53 5.28
C GLN A 263 20.62 15.38 5.97
N ARG A 264 19.61 16.09 5.48
CA ARG A 264 18.22 15.99 5.95
C ARG A 264 17.51 14.77 5.37
N ALA A 265 17.90 14.36 4.17
CA ALA A 265 17.35 13.18 3.49
C ALA A 265 18.47 12.24 3.06
N TYR A 266 18.15 10.95 2.93
CA TYR A 266 19.07 9.99 2.32
C TYR A 266 19.42 10.38 0.87
N PRO A 267 20.63 10.04 0.38
CA PRO A 267 21.00 10.32 -1.00
C PRO A 267 20.16 9.52 -1.99
N HIS A 268 20.05 10.02 -3.21
CA HIS A 268 19.56 9.24 -4.35
C HIS A 268 20.54 8.10 -4.71
N LEU A 269 20.03 7.08 -5.41
CA LEU A 269 20.89 6.04 -5.98
C LEU A 269 21.89 6.70 -6.93
N PRO A 270 23.19 6.36 -6.84
CA PRO A 270 24.18 6.91 -7.75
C PRO A 270 23.83 6.53 -9.19
N THR A 271 24.18 7.39 -10.15
CA THR A 271 24.05 7.04 -11.55
C THR A 271 24.89 5.81 -11.85
N PRO A 272 24.31 4.74 -12.43
CA PRO A 272 25.06 3.55 -12.79
C PRO A 272 26.17 3.89 -13.79
N PRO A 273 27.33 3.20 -13.74
CA PRO A 273 28.42 3.46 -14.67
C PRO A 273 27.98 3.25 -16.13
N ASP A 274 28.57 4.01 -17.05
CA ASP A 274 28.22 3.96 -18.48
C ASP A 274 28.25 2.53 -19.03
N GLY A 275 27.19 2.14 -19.74
CA GLY A 275 27.05 0.82 -20.37
C GLY A 275 26.38 -0.26 -19.50
N HIS A 276 26.09 0.02 -18.23
CA HIS A 276 25.32 -0.91 -17.41
C HIS A 276 23.82 -0.80 -17.73
N ALA A 277 23.19 -1.93 -18.05
CA ALA A 277 21.74 -2.00 -18.20
C ALA A 277 21.08 -1.82 -16.83
N THR A 278 20.14 -0.89 -16.73
CA THR A 278 19.41 -0.59 -15.48
C THR A 278 17.95 -0.95 -15.61
N LEU A 279 17.28 -1.06 -14.47
CA LEU A 279 15.83 -1.15 -14.42
C LEU A 279 15.22 0.25 -14.29
N PRO A 280 14.01 0.48 -14.83
CA PRO A 280 13.33 1.74 -14.62
C PRO A 280 13.06 1.96 -13.11
N PRO A 281 12.94 3.22 -12.67
CA PRO A 281 12.59 3.50 -11.28
C PRO A 281 11.28 2.82 -10.92
N LEU A 282 11.21 2.24 -9.72
CA LEU A 282 10.04 1.54 -9.22
C LEU A 282 8.80 2.44 -9.20
N ILE A 283 8.97 3.63 -8.67
CA ILE A 283 7.92 4.63 -8.52
C ILE A 283 8.51 6.01 -8.75
N ARG A 284 7.70 6.97 -9.14
CA ARG A 284 8.08 8.38 -9.18
C ARG A 284 7.21 9.18 -8.22
N ILE A 285 7.84 9.70 -7.17
CA ILE A 285 7.19 10.58 -6.20
C ILE A 285 7.84 11.96 -6.34
N VAL A 286 7.10 12.89 -6.94
CA VAL A 286 7.55 14.25 -7.24
C VAL A 286 7.37 15.15 -6.02
N SER A 287 8.14 16.24 -5.93
CA SER A 287 7.97 17.24 -4.87
C SER A 287 8.00 18.69 -5.36
N GLY A 288 7.36 19.57 -4.59
CA GLY A 288 7.23 20.98 -4.93
C GLY A 288 6.63 21.82 -3.81
N ASP A 289 6.77 23.14 -3.92
CA ASP A 289 6.38 24.07 -2.85
C ASP A 289 4.88 24.38 -2.87
N THR A 290 4.21 24.15 -4.01
CA THR A 290 2.78 24.41 -4.19
C THR A 290 1.96 23.13 -4.14
N LYS A 291 0.72 23.24 -3.63
CA LYS A 291 -0.19 22.09 -3.53
C LYS A 291 -0.61 21.63 -4.93
N PRO A 292 -0.35 20.37 -5.32
CA PRO A 292 -0.70 19.87 -6.64
C PRO A 292 -2.21 19.58 -6.74
N THR A 293 -2.77 19.68 -7.94
CA THR A 293 -4.20 19.52 -8.22
C THR A 293 -4.55 18.13 -8.75
N ASP A 294 -3.91 17.68 -9.83
CA ASP A 294 -4.18 16.38 -10.49
C ASP A 294 -3.22 15.28 -10.03
N THR A 295 -3.53 14.68 -8.88
CA THR A 295 -2.66 13.68 -8.22
C THR A 295 -3.40 12.41 -7.88
N PHE A 296 -2.72 11.26 -7.98
CA PHE A 296 -3.23 10.00 -7.45
C PHE A 296 -3.27 9.98 -5.92
N SER A 297 -2.20 10.46 -5.29
CA SER A 297 -2.07 10.68 -3.84
C SER A 297 -1.09 11.84 -3.61
N LYS A 298 -1.30 12.60 -2.53
CA LYS A 298 -0.43 13.73 -2.16
C LYS A 298 -0.37 13.90 -0.65
N VAL A 299 0.77 14.37 -0.16
CA VAL A 299 1.04 14.62 1.26
C VAL A 299 1.87 15.89 1.42
N TYR A 300 1.79 16.52 2.59
CA TYR A 300 2.62 17.66 2.97
C TYR A 300 3.55 17.23 4.11
N TYR A 301 4.85 17.47 3.95
CA TYR A 301 5.86 17.08 4.93
C TYR A 301 7.09 17.98 4.79
N ASN A 302 7.67 18.43 5.91
CA ASN A 302 8.85 19.32 5.92
C ASN A 302 8.71 20.52 4.97
N ASP A 303 7.61 21.25 5.13
CA ASP A 303 7.26 22.46 4.38
C ASP A 303 7.10 22.28 2.85
N ARG A 304 6.96 21.04 2.37
CA ARG A 304 6.88 20.72 0.94
C ARG A 304 5.77 19.71 0.63
N TRP A 305 5.22 19.79 -0.58
CA TRP A 305 4.27 18.81 -1.09
C TRP A 305 4.99 17.68 -1.82
N TYR A 306 4.50 16.46 -1.62
CA TYR A 306 4.94 15.25 -2.29
C TYR A 306 3.73 14.57 -2.93
N TRP A 307 3.85 14.06 -4.15
CA TRP A 307 2.72 13.41 -4.83
C TRP A 307 3.15 12.38 -5.86
N ILE A 308 2.19 11.51 -6.19
CA ILE A 308 2.23 10.64 -7.37
C ILE A 308 1.30 11.28 -8.42
N GLU A 309 1.81 11.50 -9.62
CA GLU A 309 1.03 12.09 -10.71
C GLU A 309 -0.15 11.19 -11.09
N ASN A 310 -1.30 11.79 -11.39
CA ASN A 310 -2.47 11.02 -11.80
C ASN A 310 -2.30 10.37 -13.19
N ARG A 311 -1.34 10.83 -14.00
CA ARG A 311 -1.05 10.30 -15.34
C ARG A 311 -0.02 9.17 -15.33
N ASP A 312 0.63 8.93 -14.19
CA ASP A 312 1.65 7.90 -14.06
C ASP A 312 1.04 6.54 -13.70
N LEU A 313 0.69 5.77 -14.73
CA LEU A 313 0.12 4.43 -14.57
C LEU A 313 1.11 3.44 -13.95
N ALA A 314 2.41 3.58 -14.20
CA ALA A 314 3.43 2.68 -13.67
C ALA A 314 3.55 2.84 -12.15
N SER A 315 3.68 4.09 -11.69
CA SER A 315 3.72 4.41 -10.25
C SER A 315 2.43 4.02 -9.54
N LYS A 316 1.26 4.23 -10.18
CA LYS A 316 -0.03 3.79 -9.64
C LYS A 316 -0.13 2.28 -9.50
N ALA A 317 0.33 1.53 -10.50
CA ALA A 317 0.28 0.08 -10.48
C ALA A 317 1.14 -0.46 -9.32
N LEU A 318 2.36 0.07 -9.15
CA LEU A 318 3.23 -0.35 -8.07
C LEU A 318 2.74 0.11 -6.69
N PHE A 319 2.23 1.33 -6.58
CA PHE A 319 1.67 1.81 -5.30
C PHE A 319 0.44 0.99 -4.90
N SER A 320 -0.43 0.65 -5.85
CA SER A 320 -1.60 -0.19 -5.60
C SER A 320 -1.19 -1.62 -5.25
N PHE A 321 -0.17 -2.16 -5.92
CA PHE A 321 0.46 -3.43 -5.56
C PHE A 321 0.91 -3.44 -4.09
N LEU A 322 1.64 -2.41 -3.66
CA LEU A 322 2.09 -2.27 -2.27
C LEU A 322 0.90 -2.31 -1.29
N LEU A 323 -0.17 -1.57 -1.57
CA LEU A 323 -1.35 -1.57 -0.71
C LEU A 323 -1.96 -2.98 -0.58
N VAL A 324 -2.10 -3.71 -1.70
CA VAL A 324 -2.57 -5.10 -1.71
C VAL A 324 -1.62 -6.03 -0.95
N MET A 325 -0.30 -5.82 -1.04
CA MET A 325 0.66 -6.61 -0.30
C MET A 325 0.58 -6.37 1.21
N LEU A 326 0.43 -5.11 1.62
CA LEU A 326 0.29 -4.74 3.02
C LEU A 326 -0.97 -5.36 3.64
N THR A 327 -2.10 -5.37 2.92
CA THR A 327 -3.31 -6.06 3.42
C THR A 327 -3.19 -7.58 3.45
N LEU A 328 -2.52 -8.19 2.47
CA LEU A 328 -2.26 -9.62 2.49
C LEU A 328 -1.39 -10.01 3.69
N ALA A 329 -0.41 -9.18 4.04
CA ALA A 329 0.41 -9.37 5.24
C ALA A 329 -0.40 -9.25 6.55
N GLU A 330 -1.44 -8.41 6.58
CA GLU A 330 -2.35 -8.26 7.74
C GLU A 330 -3.34 -9.44 7.90
N SER A 331 -3.72 -10.10 6.81
CA SER A 331 -4.79 -11.12 6.77
C SER A 331 -4.50 -12.42 7.54
N GLY A 332 -3.31 -12.55 8.13
CA GLY A 332 -2.91 -13.71 8.93
C GLY A 332 -3.62 -13.84 10.30
N GLN A 333 -4.46 -12.89 10.73
CA GLN A 333 -5.15 -12.97 12.01
C GLN A 333 -6.68 -12.75 11.92
N LYS A 334 -7.42 -13.49 12.75
CA LYS A 334 -8.86 -13.32 12.98
C LYS A 334 -9.15 -11.85 13.27
N ALA A 335 -9.95 -11.21 12.40
CA ALA A 335 -10.49 -9.89 12.68
C ALA A 335 -11.08 -9.86 14.10
N PRO A 336 -10.81 -8.82 14.91
CA PRO A 336 -11.43 -8.70 16.23
C PRO A 336 -12.95 -8.77 16.06
N SER A 337 -13.61 -9.58 16.90
CA SER A 337 -15.07 -9.71 16.85
C SER A 337 -15.71 -8.32 17.02
N PRO A 338 -16.71 -7.95 16.21
CA PRO A 338 -17.32 -6.64 16.31
C PRO A 338 -18.03 -6.50 17.66
N PHE A 339 -17.49 -5.65 18.53
CA PHE A 339 -18.17 -5.23 19.74
C PHE A 339 -19.16 -4.12 19.40
N VAL A 340 -20.42 -4.49 19.22
CA VAL A 340 -21.51 -3.53 19.11
C VAL A 340 -21.79 -2.99 20.51
N THR A 341 -21.40 -1.74 20.78
CA THR A 341 -21.79 -1.07 22.02
C THR A 341 -23.12 -0.36 21.78
N ILE A 342 -24.23 -1.04 22.08
CA ILE A 342 -25.55 -0.40 22.13
C ILE A 342 -25.62 0.32 23.48
N GLN A 343 -25.69 1.66 23.46
CA GLN A 343 -26.02 2.43 24.65
C GLN A 343 -27.45 2.04 25.07
N ALA A 344 -27.60 1.44 26.24
CA ALA A 344 -28.91 1.25 26.86
C ALA A 344 -29.41 2.61 27.34
N ASN A 345 -30.66 2.92 26.98
CA ASN A 345 -31.36 4.18 27.27
C ASN A 345 -31.30 4.63 28.73
#